data_AF-A0A819WDM7-F1
#
_entry.id   AF-A0A819WDM7-F1
#
_cell.length_a   1.000
_cell.length_b   1.000
_cell.length_c   1.000
_cell.angle_alpha   90.00
_cell.angle_beta   90.00
_cell.angle_gamma   90.00
#
_symmetry.space_group_name_H-M   'P 1'
#
loop_
_entity.id
_entity.type
_entity.pdbx_description
1 polymer ?
#
loop_
_entity_poly.entity_id
_entity_poly.type
_entity_poly.pdbx_seq_one_letter_code
_entity_poly.pdbx_strand_id
1 'polypeptide(L)'
;MINTLTDQSLLRRCLRDATQNANESINSALWSILPKAKYHGYRSIGDAAAIAAIFFKRGRSGLIKFFNQVGISITEELLNTLLGKDSKRVAKAEDNTQRQEIIKKYKK
;
A
#
# COMPACT_ATOMS: atom_id res chain seq x y z
N MET A 1 28.39 2.99 20.83
CA MET A 1 27.48 2.26 21.74
C MET A 1 26.34 1.73 20.89
N ILE A 2 26.18 0.41 20.83
CA ILE A 2 25.26 -0.26 19.90
C ILE A 2 23.83 0.13 20.28
N ASN A 3 23.15 0.87 19.41
CA ASN A 3 21.70 1.10 19.51
C ASN A 3 21.00 -0.21 19.15
N THR A 4 20.88 -1.08 20.15
CA THR A 4 20.21 -2.37 20.01
C THR A 4 18.74 -2.13 19.68
N LEU A 5 18.24 -2.81 18.65
CA LEU A 5 16.82 -2.81 18.24
C LEU A 5 15.85 -3.28 19.35
N THR A 6 16.38 -3.73 20.48
CA THR A 6 15.67 -4.16 21.69
C THR A 6 15.42 -3.04 22.70
N ASP A 7 15.83 -1.80 22.42
CA ASP A 7 15.51 -0.68 23.31
C ASP A 7 13.99 -0.50 23.48
N GLN A 8 13.56 -0.38 24.74
CA GLN A 8 12.14 -0.41 25.08
C GLN A 8 11.38 0.83 24.62
N SER A 9 12.07 1.96 24.43
CA SER A 9 11.48 3.17 23.84
C SER A 9 11.27 3.01 22.33
N LEU A 10 12.19 2.34 21.64
CA LEU A 10 12.04 1.97 20.22
C LEU A 10 10.94 0.94 20.03
N LEU A 11 10.89 -0.12 20.86
CA LEU A 11 9.83 -1.13 20.84
C LEU A 11 8.45 -0.53 21.11
N ARG A 12 8.33 0.46 22.00
CA ARG A 12 7.07 1.19 22.25
C ARG A 12 6.59 1.99 21.04
N ARG A 13 7.49 2.46 20.17
CA ARG A 13 7.12 3.10 18.90
C ARG A 13 6.61 2.07 17.88
N CYS A 14 7.15 0.85 17.89
CA CYS A 14 6.61 -0.28 17.10
C CYS A 14 5.27 -0.80 17.61
N LEU A 15 4.98 -0.66 18.92
CA LEU A 15 3.70 -1.07 19.53
C LEU A 15 2.52 -0.14 19.19
N ARG A 16 2.79 1.07 18.73
CA ARG A 16 1.77 1.94 18.16
C ARG A 16 1.57 1.52 16.71
N ASP A 17 0.56 0.69 16.48
CA ASP A 17 -0.09 0.34 15.18
C ASP A 17 -0.34 1.53 14.21
N ALA A 18 0.00 2.75 14.60
CA ALA A 18 -0.20 4.00 13.88
C ALA A 18 0.86 4.29 12.80
N THR A 19 1.90 3.46 12.65
CA THR A 19 2.74 3.53 11.45
C THR A 19 2.85 2.16 10.82
N GLN A 20 1.91 1.83 9.94
CA GLN A 20 2.30 1.09 8.74
C GLN A 20 3.45 1.89 8.14
N ASN A 21 4.67 1.37 8.23
CA ASN A 21 5.84 1.99 7.66
C ASN A 21 5.51 2.36 6.20
N ALA A 22 5.42 3.65 5.88
CA ALA A 22 5.03 4.10 4.54
C ALA A 22 5.94 3.48 3.48
N ASN A 23 7.21 3.22 3.82
CA ASN A 23 8.16 2.54 2.97
C ASN A 23 7.76 1.07 2.74
N GLU A 24 7.27 0.35 3.75
CA GLU A 24 6.76 -1.02 3.57
C GLU A 24 5.51 -1.06 2.69
N SER A 25 4.59 -0.10 2.87
CA SER A 25 3.36 -0.03 2.06
C SER A 25 3.67 0.28 0.58
N ILE A 26 4.54 1.26 0.32
CA ILE A 26 4.99 1.59 -1.03
C ILE A 26 5.79 0.44 -1.64
N ASN A 27 6.72 -0.18 -0.90
CA ASN A 27 7.48 -1.32 -1.41
C ASN A 27 6.58 -2.52 -1.70
N SER A 28 5.58 -2.79 -0.85
CA SER A 28 4.59 -3.83 -1.10
C SER A 28 3.80 -3.57 -2.39
N ALA A 29 3.37 -2.32 -2.60
CA ALA A 29 2.71 -1.91 -3.84
C ALA A 29 3.63 -2.09 -5.07
N LEU A 30 4.88 -1.62 -5.00
CA LEU A 30 5.89 -1.79 -6.05
C LEU A 30 6.06 -3.27 -6.44
N TRP A 31 6.27 -4.14 -5.46
CA TRP A 31 6.51 -5.56 -5.72
C TRP A 31 5.26 -6.34 -6.11
N SER A 32 4.06 -5.79 -5.86
CA SER A 32 2.81 -6.30 -6.41
C SER A 32 2.65 -6.03 -7.92
N ILE A 33 3.35 -5.01 -8.43
CA ILE A 33 3.39 -4.66 -9.86
C ILE A 33 4.51 -5.45 -10.55
N LEU A 34 5.72 -5.42 -9.98
CA LEU A 34 6.89 -6.11 -10.50
C LEU A 34 7.38 -7.15 -9.49
N PRO A 35 7.21 -8.47 -9.72
CA PRO A 35 7.61 -9.47 -8.73
C PRO A 35 9.12 -9.41 -8.41
N LYS A 36 9.48 -9.20 -7.14
CA LYS A 36 10.89 -9.06 -6.71
C LYS A 36 11.81 -10.23 -7.11
N ALA A 37 11.24 -11.42 -7.32
CA ALA A 37 11.96 -12.61 -7.75
C ALA A 37 12.47 -12.55 -9.20
N LYS A 38 12.06 -11.55 -10.00
CA LYS A 38 12.48 -11.38 -11.39
C LYS A 38 13.37 -10.15 -11.54
N TYR A 39 14.31 -10.23 -12.46
CA TYR A 39 15.09 -9.08 -12.88
C TYR A 39 14.21 -8.09 -13.65
N HIS A 40 14.38 -6.80 -13.36
CA HIS A 40 13.72 -5.71 -14.05
C HIS A 40 14.74 -4.61 -14.32
N GLY A 41 14.67 -4.00 -15.50
CA GLY A 41 15.51 -2.86 -15.83
C GLY A 41 15.17 -1.63 -14.98
N TYR A 42 16.15 -0.72 -14.86
CA TYR A 42 16.01 0.53 -14.10
C TYR A 42 14.75 1.33 -14.46
N ARG A 43 14.45 1.47 -15.76
CA ARG A 43 13.25 2.19 -16.23
C ARG A 43 11.96 1.55 -15.72
N SER A 44 11.83 0.24 -15.85
CA SER A 44 10.64 -0.49 -15.36
C SER A 44 10.44 -0.34 -13.87
N ILE A 45 11.51 -0.38 -13.07
CA ILE A 45 11.45 -0.13 -11.63
C ILE A 45 10.97 1.30 -11.35
N GLY A 46 11.49 2.29 -12.08
CA GLY A 46 11.05 3.69 -11.96
C GLY A 46 9.57 3.88 -12.27
N ASP A 47 9.09 3.31 -13.38
CA ASP A 47 7.68 3.40 -13.78
C ASP A 47 6.77 2.72 -12.74
N ALA A 48 7.14 1.53 -12.28
CA ALA A 48 6.39 0.83 -11.26
C ALA A 48 6.41 1.55 -9.90
N ALA A 49 7.49 2.25 -9.56
CA ALA A 49 7.56 3.08 -8.35
C ALA A 49 6.62 4.29 -8.44
N ALA A 50 6.54 4.94 -9.60
CA ALA A 50 5.57 6.03 -9.84
C ALA A 50 4.12 5.53 -9.69
N ILE A 51 3.79 4.37 -10.28
CA ILE A 51 2.47 3.73 -10.13
C ILE A 51 2.20 3.34 -8.67
N ALA A 52 3.19 2.77 -7.97
CA ALA A 52 3.07 2.41 -6.55
C ALA A 52 2.78 3.65 -5.68
N ALA A 53 3.41 4.80 -5.98
CA ALA A 53 3.12 6.05 -5.29
C ALA A 53 1.67 6.52 -5.52
N ILE A 54 1.14 6.37 -6.74
CA ILE A 54 -0.27 6.63 -7.03
C ILE A 54 -1.17 5.72 -6.19
N PHE A 55 -0.88 4.42 -6.16
CA PHE A 55 -1.65 3.44 -5.37
C PHE A 55 -1.65 3.76 -3.88
N PHE A 56 -0.49 4.15 -3.34
CA PHE A 56 -0.35 4.52 -1.94
C PHE A 56 -1.18 5.77 -1.60
N LYS A 57 -1.13 6.80 -2.44
CA LYS A 57 -1.80 8.09 -2.16
C LYS A 57 -3.28 8.10 -2.47
N ARG A 58 -3.72 7.45 -3.55
CA ARG A 58 -5.07 7.59 -4.12
C ARG A 58 -5.77 6.27 -4.38
N GLY A 59 -5.12 5.14 -4.12
CA GLY A 59 -5.61 3.84 -4.58
C GLY A 59 -5.45 3.66 -6.10
N ARG A 60 -6.04 2.60 -6.62
CA ARG A 60 -5.96 2.19 -8.03
C ARG A 60 -6.74 3.12 -8.95
N SER A 61 -7.85 3.68 -8.47
CA SER A 61 -8.60 4.74 -9.16
C SER A 61 -7.75 5.99 -9.44
N GLY A 62 -6.64 6.19 -8.73
CA GLY A 62 -5.66 7.23 -9.04
C GLY A 62 -5.08 7.14 -10.46
N LEU A 63 -5.08 5.96 -11.08
CA LEU A 63 -4.63 5.76 -12.47
C LEU A 63 -5.56 6.41 -13.50
N ILE A 64 -6.82 6.67 -13.17
CA ILE A 64 -7.78 7.29 -14.10
C ILE A 64 -7.26 8.66 -14.55
N LYS A 65 -6.79 9.48 -13.59
CA LYS A 65 -6.20 10.78 -13.91
C LYS A 65 -4.93 10.65 -14.75
N PHE A 66 -4.11 9.64 -14.46
CA PHE A 66 -2.89 9.37 -15.21
C PHE A 66 -3.21 8.99 -16.67
N PHE A 67 -4.12 8.04 -16.90
CA PHE A 67 -4.53 7.61 -18.25
C PHE A 67 -5.09 8.77 -19.07
N ASN A 68 -5.97 9.58 -18.48
CA ASN A 68 -6.50 10.77 -19.15
C ASN A 68 -5.40 11.77 -19.55
N GLN A 69 -4.37 11.95 -18.71
CA GLN A 69 -3.25 12.86 -19.00
C GLN A 69 -2.35 12.37 -20.13
N VAL A 70 -2.22 11.05 -20.32
CA VAL A 70 -1.42 10.44 -21.40
C VAL A 70 -2.25 10.12 -22.65
N GLY A 71 -3.51 10.55 -22.69
CA GLY A 71 -4.39 10.35 -23.85
C GLY A 71 -4.94 8.93 -24.02
N ILE A 72 -4.91 8.11 -22.96
CA ILE A 72 -5.48 6.77 -22.98
C ILE A 72 -6.96 6.85 -22.57
N SER A 73 -7.84 6.41 -23.49
CA SER A 73 -9.28 6.31 -23.21
C SER A 73 -9.56 5.19 -22.22
N ILE A 74 -10.39 5.47 -21.21
CA ILE A 74 -10.75 4.54 -20.16
C ILE A 74 -12.10 3.93 -20.49
N THR A 75 -12.16 2.60 -20.57
CA THR A 75 -13.42 1.88 -20.72
C THR A 75 -14.16 1.81 -19.37
N GLU A 76 -15.49 1.70 -19.44
CA GLU A 76 -16.33 1.52 -18.25
C GLU A 76 -15.93 0.29 -17.44
N GLU A 77 -15.53 -0.79 -18.12
CA GLU A 77 -15.06 -2.01 -17.46
C GLU A 77 -13.74 -1.81 -16.69
N LEU A 78 -12.80 -1.04 -17.25
CA LEU A 78 -11.58 -0.67 -16.54
C LEU A 78 -11.91 0.20 -15.31
N LEU A 79 -12.80 1.17 -15.47
CA LEU A 79 -13.25 2.03 -14.37
C LEU A 79 -13.84 1.20 -13.22
N ASN A 80 -14.80 0.33 -13.53
CA ASN A 80 -15.44 -0.55 -12.55
C ASN A 80 -14.45 -1.48 -11.86
N THR A 81 -13.48 -2.00 -12.61
CA THR A 81 -12.41 -2.85 -12.07
C THR A 81 -11.52 -2.09 -11.09
N LEU A 82 -11.10 -0.87 -11.42
CA LEU A 82 -10.24 -0.05 -10.56
C LEU A 82 -10.96 0.34 -9.26
N LEU A 83 -12.21 0.81 -9.37
CA LEU A 83 -13.04 1.17 -8.22
C LEU A 83 -13.33 -0.05 -7.34
N GLY A 84 -13.72 -1.18 -7.93
CA GLY A 84 -13.98 -2.42 -7.18
C GLY A 84 -12.76 -2.92 -6.42
N LYS A 85 -11.55 -2.80 -6.98
CA LYS A 85 -10.30 -3.14 -6.28
C LYS A 85 -10.01 -2.18 -5.12
N ASP A 86 -10.36 -0.91 -5.24
CA ASP A 86 -10.23 0.06 -4.15
C ASP A 86 -11.24 -0.21 -3.04
N SER A 87 -12.51 -0.48 -3.37
CA SER A 87 -13.53 -0.84 -2.39
C SER A 87 -13.14 -2.07 -1.58
N LYS A 88 -12.66 -3.14 -2.25
CA LYS A 88 -12.14 -4.34 -1.56
C LYS A 88 -10.97 -4.04 -0.63
N ARG A 89 -10.07 -3.13 -1.03
CA ARG A 89 -8.93 -2.71 -0.21
C ARG A 89 -9.39 -1.98 1.06
N VAL A 90 -10.34 -1.06 0.92
CA VAL A 90 -10.92 -0.31 2.06
C VAL A 90 -11.65 -1.24 3.01
N ALA A 91 -12.55 -2.09 2.49
CA ALA A 91 -13.28 -3.07 3.30
C ALA A 91 -12.35 -4.00 4.11
N LYS A 92 -11.25 -4.46 3.50
CA LYS A 92 -10.23 -5.27 4.19
C LYS A 92 -9.52 -4.48 5.29
N ALA A 93 -9.24 -3.20 5.08
CA ALA A 93 -8.60 -2.36 6.09
C ALA A 93 -9.53 -2.12 7.29
N GLU A 94 -10.83 -1.90 7.03
CA GLU A 94 -11.86 -1.75 8.07
C GLU A 94 -12.02 -3.04 8.88
N ASP A 95 -12.15 -4.19 8.22
CA ASP A 95 -12.22 -5.52 8.87
C ASP A 95 -10.99 -5.79 9.76
N ASN A 96 -9.79 -5.48 9.29
CA ASN A 96 -8.57 -5.60 10.09
C ASN A 96 -8.59 -4.68 11.32
N THR A 97 -9.08 -3.44 11.17
CA THR A 97 -9.16 -2.47 12.27
C THR A 97 -10.11 -2.97 13.34
N GLN A 98 -11.30 -3.43 12.93
CA GLN A 98 -12.30 -3.98 13.83
C GLN A 98 -11.78 -5.23 14.57
N ARG A 99 -11.07 -6.14 13.88
CA ARG A 99 -10.41 -7.29 14.52
C ARG A 99 -9.38 -6.87 15.57
N GLN A 100 -8.59 -5.84 15.29
CA GLN A 100 -7.60 -5.35 16.26
C GLN A 100 -8.27 -4.76 17.51
N GLU A 101 -9.39 -4.04 17.36
CA GLU A 101 -10.18 -3.52 18.47
C GLU A 101 -10.74 -4.65 19.35
N ILE A 102 -11.27 -5.70 18.72
CA ILE A 102 -11.73 -6.92 19.40
C ILE A 102 -10.57 -7.54 20.19
N ILE A 103 -9.42 -7.78 19.56
CA ILE A 103 -8.26 -8.38 20.24
C ILE A 103 -7.80 -7.54 21.45
N LYS A 104 -7.79 -6.20 21.31
CA LYS A 104 -7.45 -5.29 22.42
C LYS A 104 -8.45 -5.38 23.57
N LYS A 105 -9.73 -5.57 23.28
CA LYS A 105 -10.79 -5.73 24.29
C LYS A 105 -10.60 -7.00 25.14
N TYR A 106 -10.17 -8.12 24.54
CA TYR A 106 -9.98 -9.40 25.22
C TYR A 106 -8.56 -9.64 25.77
N LYS A 107 -7.61 -8.71 25.56
CA LYS A 107 -6.26 -8.71 26.15
C LYS A 107 -6.13 -7.87 27.44
N LYS A 108 -7.24 -7.31 27.92
CA LYS A 108 -7.37 -6.66 29.23
C LYS A 108 -7.80 -7.69 30.27
#